data_AF-A0A948MXX8-F1
#
_entry.id   AF-A0A948MXX8-F1
#
_cell.length_a   1.000
_cell.length_b   1.000
_cell.length_c   1.000
_cell.angle_alpha   90.00
_cell.angle_beta   90.00
_cell.angle_gamma   90.00
#
_symmetry.space_group_name_H-M   'P 1'
#
loop_
_entity.id
_entity.type
_entity.pdbx_description
1 polymer ?
#
loop_
_entity_poly.entity_id
_entity_poly.type
_entity_poly.pdbx_seq_one_letter_code
_entity_poly.pdbx_strand_id
1 'polypeptide(L)'
;MIELNDKALRRRAHELHGAATSLADPSSRALLLFYAAECGLKAIYMRKFKLKNTASSNGSAKPTSSFKHNIDAIIKALKIPPIALAHSPGGLSLKAPAAGEVYVGDLNQVWRYGATLATPNNAVPWLEAVVAYALKELK
;
A
#
# COMPACT_ATOMS: atom_id res chain seq x y z
N MET A 1 5.63 13.10 -13.35
CA MET A 1 5.47 12.34 -12.09
C MET A 1 6.64 12.73 -11.19
N ILE A 2 6.42 13.06 -9.92
CA ILE A 2 7.50 13.48 -9.01
C ILE A 2 8.40 12.27 -8.72
N GLU A 3 9.71 12.42 -8.89
CA GLU A 3 10.68 11.38 -8.57
C GLU A 3 11.09 11.46 -7.11
N LEU A 4 10.74 10.42 -6.34
CA LEU A 4 11.04 10.36 -4.91
C LEU A 4 12.14 9.34 -4.65
N ASN A 5 13.02 9.62 -3.69
CA ASN A 5 13.98 8.63 -3.18
C ASN A 5 13.35 7.79 -2.06
N ASP A 6 14.05 6.74 -1.64
CA ASP A 6 13.58 5.82 -0.59
C ASP A 6 13.35 6.54 0.74
N LYS A 7 14.22 7.48 1.11
CA LYS A 7 14.09 8.29 2.34
C LYS A 7 12.81 9.13 2.34
N ALA A 8 12.47 9.75 1.21
CA ALA A 8 11.25 10.53 1.06
C ALA A 8 10.00 9.65 1.15
N LEU A 9 10.02 8.47 0.53
CA LEU A 9 8.92 7.50 0.63
C LEU A 9 8.76 6.95 2.05
N ARG A 10 9.86 6.62 2.73
CA ARG A 10 9.87 6.21 4.15
C ARG A 10 9.24 7.29 5.03
N ARG A 11 9.66 8.55 4.87
CA ARG A 11 9.10 9.67 5.63
C ARG A 11 7.59 9.80 5.38
N ARG A 12 7.16 9.73 4.11
CA ARG A 12 5.74 9.78 3.76
C ARG A 12 4.95 8.61 4.36
N ALA A 13 5.50 7.41 4.38
CA ALA A 13 4.86 6.27 5.04
C ALA A 13 4.61 6.53 6.54
N HIS A 14 5.58 7.11 7.24
CA HIS A 14 5.41 7.49 8.65
C HIS A 14 4.36 8.59 8.86
N GLU A 15 4.42 9.66 8.06
CA GLU A 15 3.48 10.79 8.16
C GLU A 15 2.04 10.34 7.87
N LEU A 16 1.83 9.54 6.82
CA LEU A 16 0.52 9.01 6.45
C LEU A 16 -0.03 8.05 7.51
N HIS A 17 0.82 7.17 8.06
CA HIS A 17 0.41 6.28 9.16
C HIS A 17 0.02 7.07 10.40
N GLY A 18 0.81 8.08 10.80
CA GLY A 18 0.48 8.93 11.95
C GLY A 18 -0.77 9.79 11.75
N ALA A 19 -1.04 10.24 10.52
CA ALA A 19 -2.28 10.93 10.20
C ALA A 19 -3.48 9.97 10.17
N ALA A 20 -3.29 8.72 9.73
CA ALA A 20 -4.36 7.72 9.77
C ALA A 20 -4.83 7.43 11.21
N THR A 21 -3.93 7.42 12.18
CA THR A 21 -4.29 7.14 13.59
C THR A 21 -5.09 8.26 14.25
N SER A 22 -5.06 9.48 13.73
CA SER A 22 -5.80 10.63 14.28
C SER A 22 -7.13 10.91 13.58
N LEU A 23 -7.44 10.23 12.47
CA LEU A 23 -8.68 10.42 11.73
C LEU A 23 -9.84 9.59 12.30
N ALA A 24 -10.97 10.27 12.51
CA ALA A 24 -12.23 9.64 12.88
C ALA A 24 -12.94 9.00 11.67
N ASP A 25 -12.81 9.60 10.48
CA ASP A 25 -13.45 9.10 9.26
C ASP A 25 -12.80 7.78 8.78
N PRO A 26 -13.54 6.66 8.75
CA PRO A 26 -12.98 5.35 8.42
C PRO A 26 -12.42 5.26 6.99
N SER A 27 -13.06 5.91 6.03
CA SER A 27 -12.66 5.87 4.61
C SER A 27 -11.37 6.64 4.37
N SER A 28 -11.27 7.84 4.92
CA SER A 28 -10.06 8.66 4.87
C SER A 28 -8.90 7.97 5.59
N ARG A 29 -9.16 7.40 6.77
CA ARG A 29 -8.17 6.58 7.49
C ARG A 29 -7.67 5.41 6.64
N ALA A 30 -8.57 4.65 6.03
CA ALA A 30 -8.20 3.51 5.18
C ALA A 30 -7.39 3.95 3.94
N LEU A 31 -7.76 5.08 3.33
CA LEU A 31 -7.01 5.66 2.21
C LEU A 31 -5.59 6.09 2.63
N LEU A 32 -5.43 6.69 3.80
CA LEU A 32 -4.10 7.04 4.32
C LEU A 32 -3.26 5.80 4.62
N LEU A 33 -3.86 4.76 5.21
CA LEU A 33 -3.19 3.46 5.44
C LEU A 33 -2.75 2.82 4.12
N PHE A 34 -3.58 2.90 3.07
CA PHE A 34 -3.23 2.42 1.74
C PHE A 34 -1.97 3.09 1.20
N TYR A 35 -1.94 4.42 1.19
CA TYR A 35 -0.78 5.16 0.69
C TYR A 35 0.45 4.99 1.61
N ALA A 36 0.26 4.82 2.91
CA ALA A 36 1.34 4.50 3.84
C ALA A 36 1.98 3.15 3.51
N ALA A 37 1.15 2.11 3.30
CA ALA A 37 1.59 0.76 2.94
C ALA A 37 2.35 0.77 1.61
N GLU A 38 1.78 1.41 0.59
CA GLU A 38 2.40 1.56 -0.72
C GLU A 38 3.76 2.27 -0.64
N CYS A 39 3.84 3.42 0.04
CA CYS A 39 5.08 4.18 0.17
C CYS A 39 6.15 3.36 0.91
N GLY A 40 5.76 2.69 2.00
CA GLY A 40 6.66 1.87 2.79
C GLY A 40 7.25 0.71 1.97
N LEU A 41 6.39 -0.06 1.28
CA LEU A 41 6.84 -1.17 0.45
C LEU A 41 7.71 -0.72 -0.73
N LYS A 42 7.38 0.41 -1.38
CA LYS A 42 8.23 0.98 -2.44
C LYS A 42 9.60 1.40 -1.90
N ALA A 43 9.67 1.99 -0.71
CA ALA A 43 10.95 2.33 -0.07
C ALA A 43 11.81 1.07 0.20
N ILE A 44 11.21 -0.01 0.71
CA ILE A 44 11.92 -1.30 0.91
C ILE A 44 12.43 -1.84 -0.42
N TYR A 45 11.59 -1.83 -1.46
CA TYR A 45 11.98 -2.29 -2.78
C TYR A 45 13.17 -1.50 -3.32
N MET A 46 13.12 -0.16 -3.24
CA MET A 46 14.22 0.69 -3.68
C MET A 46 15.50 0.43 -2.88
N ARG A 47 15.40 0.25 -1.56
CA ARG A 47 16.55 -0.08 -0.70
C ARG A 47 17.16 -1.43 -1.06
N LYS A 48 16.33 -2.46 -1.23
CA LYS A 48 16.72 -3.83 -1.60
C LYS A 48 17.45 -3.89 -2.93
N PHE A 49 16.98 -3.12 -3.92
CA PHE A 49 17.54 -3.12 -5.28
C PHE A 49 18.45 -1.92 -5.58
N LYS A 50 18.81 -1.11 -4.58
CA LYS A 50 19.70 0.06 -4.69
C LYS A 50 19.24 1.06 -5.78
N LEU A 51 17.93 1.30 -5.87
CA LEU A 51 17.36 2.27 -6.82
C LEU A 51 17.45 3.69 -6.25
N LYS A 52 17.89 4.65 -7.07
CA LYS A 52 18.08 6.05 -6.64
C LYS A 52 16.75 6.78 -6.40
N ASN A 53 15.78 6.57 -7.29
CA ASN A 53 14.46 7.19 -7.21
C ASN A 53 13.38 6.29 -7.80
N THR A 54 12.12 6.71 -7.70
CA THR A 54 10.96 5.93 -8.17
C THR A 54 10.92 5.61 -9.66
N ALA A 55 11.68 6.35 -10.48
CA ALA A 55 11.81 6.15 -11.93
C ALA A 55 13.04 5.30 -12.30
N SER A 56 13.95 5.06 -11.35
CA SER A 56 15.18 4.32 -11.59
C SER A 56 14.91 2.83 -11.80
N SER A 57 15.64 2.22 -12.73
CA SER A 57 15.70 0.77 -12.93
C SER A 57 17.16 0.29 -12.98
N ASN A 58 17.35 -1.03 -12.89
CA ASN A 58 18.62 -1.68 -13.17
C ASN A 58 18.38 -3.11 -13.67
N GLY A 59 19.45 -3.87 -13.94
CA GLY A 59 19.34 -5.23 -14.48
C GLY A 59 18.58 -6.24 -13.60
N SER A 60 18.29 -5.91 -12.34
CA SER A 60 17.58 -6.76 -11.39
C SER A 60 16.22 -6.22 -10.95
N ALA A 61 15.88 -4.98 -11.33
CA ALA A 61 14.69 -4.30 -10.83
C ALA A 61 14.12 -3.27 -11.81
N LYS A 62 12.79 -3.26 -11.91
CA LYS A 62 12.03 -2.26 -12.65
C LYS A 62 11.76 -1.02 -11.78
N PRO A 63 11.38 0.12 -12.37
CA PRO A 63 11.03 1.31 -11.61
C PRO A 63 9.85 1.06 -10.68
N THR A 64 9.88 1.61 -9.46
CA THR A 64 8.75 1.44 -8.53
C THR A 64 7.48 2.14 -9.02
N SER A 65 7.60 3.16 -9.86
CA SER A 65 6.47 3.80 -10.55
C SER A 65 5.68 2.82 -11.42
N SER A 66 6.32 1.76 -11.94
CA SER A 66 5.67 0.74 -12.78
C SER A 66 4.69 -0.14 -12.00
N PHE A 67 4.78 -0.20 -10.66
CA PHE A 67 3.80 -0.92 -9.85
C PHE A 67 2.47 -0.15 -9.73
N LYS A 68 2.41 1.12 -10.16
CA LYS A 68 1.26 2.01 -9.92
C LYS A 68 0.87 1.93 -8.45
N HIS A 69 -0.37 1.56 -8.12
CA HIS A 69 -0.90 1.34 -6.77
C HIS A 69 -1.09 -0.14 -6.41
N ASN A 70 -0.46 -1.06 -7.14
CA ASN A 70 -0.64 -2.49 -6.92
C ASN A 70 0.28 -2.98 -5.78
N ILE A 71 -0.26 -2.99 -4.55
CA ILE A 71 0.45 -3.44 -3.35
C ILE A 71 0.86 -4.93 -3.46
N ASP A 72 -0.02 -5.79 -3.97
CA ASP A 72 0.27 -7.23 -4.14
C ASP A 72 1.47 -7.47 -5.06
N ALA A 73 1.57 -6.70 -6.15
CA ALA A 73 2.69 -6.79 -7.07
C ALA A 73 4.02 -6.41 -6.39
N ILE A 74 4.01 -5.43 -5.48
CA ILE A 74 5.20 -5.04 -4.72
C ILE A 74 5.56 -6.12 -3.70
N ILE A 75 4.58 -6.64 -2.95
CA ILE A 75 4.75 -7.75 -2.00
C ILE A 75 5.37 -8.97 -2.69
N LYS A 76 4.82 -9.36 -3.85
CA LYS A 76 5.34 -10.47 -4.66
C LYS A 76 6.76 -10.20 -5.15
N ALA A 77 7.05 -8.99 -5.61
CA ALA A 77 8.40 -8.62 -6.07
C ALA A 77 9.42 -8.59 -4.92
N LEU A 78 8.99 -8.25 -3.71
CA LEU A 78 9.81 -8.31 -2.50
C LEU A 78 9.98 -9.72 -1.96
N LYS A 79 9.12 -10.67 -2.38
CA LYS A 79 9.04 -12.05 -1.86
C LYS A 79 8.73 -12.09 -0.36
N ILE A 80 7.83 -11.21 0.09
CA ILE A 80 7.39 -11.21 1.50
C ILE A 80 6.48 -12.43 1.71
N PRO A 81 6.80 -13.31 2.68
CA PRO A 81 5.97 -14.48 2.90
C PRO A 81 4.62 -14.08 3.52
N PRO A 82 3.51 -14.75 3.17
CA PRO A 82 2.20 -14.40 3.71
C PRO A 82 2.14 -14.37 5.24
N ILE A 83 2.92 -15.22 5.94
CA ILE A 83 2.98 -15.25 7.41
C ILE A 83 3.56 -13.96 8.04
N ALA A 84 4.34 -13.19 7.27
CA ALA A 84 4.87 -11.91 7.74
C ALA A 84 3.85 -10.78 7.64
N LEU A 85 2.76 -11.01 6.91
CA LEU A 85 1.65 -10.09 6.74
C LEU A 85 0.41 -10.72 7.41
N ALA A 86 -0.57 -9.92 7.81
CA ALA A 86 -1.87 -10.52 8.11
C ALA A 86 -2.42 -11.21 6.85
N HIS A 87 -3.46 -12.05 6.98
CA HIS A 87 -4.10 -12.66 5.82
C HIS A 87 -4.57 -11.58 4.84
N SER A 88 -4.17 -11.69 3.57
CA SER A 88 -4.63 -10.76 2.53
C SER A 88 -6.14 -10.85 2.37
N PRO A 89 -6.85 -9.73 2.18
CA PRO A 89 -8.28 -9.75 1.93
C PRO A 89 -8.60 -10.50 0.65
N GLY A 90 -9.30 -11.63 0.77
CA GLY A 90 -9.90 -12.34 -0.35
C GLY A 90 -11.34 -11.89 -0.59
N GLY A 91 -11.76 -11.85 -1.85
CA GLY A 91 -13.17 -11.60 -2.22
C GLY A 91 -13.70 -10.23 -1.79
N LEU A 92 -13.00 -9.16 -2.18
CA LEU A 92 -13.48 -7.79 -1.98
C LEU A 92 -14.53 -7.46 -3.03
N SER A 93 -15.66 -6.90 -2.60
CA SER A 93 -16.72 -6.44 -3.49
C SER A 93 -17.28 -5.10 -3.05
N LEU A 94 -17.74 -4.29 -4.00
CA LEU A 94 -18.38 -3.01 -3.71
C LEU A 94 -19.83 -3.20 -3.22
N LYS A 95 -20.23 -2.32 -2.30
CA LYS A 95 -21.61 -2.17 -1.85
C LYS A 95 -22.39 -1.36 -2.88
N ALA A 96 -23.64 -1.77 -3.12
CA ALA A 96 -24.57 -1.06 -4.01
C ALA A 96 -24.64 0.46 -3.70
N PRO A 97 -24.82 1.32 -4.71
CA PRO A 97 -25.17 1.01 -6.11
C PRO A 97 -23.98 0.57 -6.99
N ALA A 98 -22.75 0.65 -6.48
CA ALA A 98 -21.59 0.12 -7.19
C ALA A 98 -21.51 -1.39 -6.95
N ALA A 99 -21.58 -2.18 -8.03
CA ALA A 99 -21.42 -3.63 -7.97
C ALA A 99 -20.16 -4.01 -8.75
N GLY A 100 -19.34 -4.91 -8.19
CA GLY A 100 -18.13 -5.39 -8.83
C GLY A 100 -17.15 -6.00 -7.84
N GLU A 101 -16.35 -6.95 -8.33
CA GLU A 101 -15.16 -7.43 -7.64
C GLU A 101 -14.10 -6.33 -7.62
N VAL A 102 -13.41 -6.23 -6.50
CA VAL A 102 -12.38 -5.23 -6.23
C VAL A 102 -11.09 -5.98 -5.94
N TYR A 103 -9.98 -5.52 -6.48
CA TYR A 103 -8.66 -6.00 -6.06
C TYR A 103 -8.07 -5.04 -5.05
N VAL A 104 -7.08 -5.50 -4.27
CA VAL A 104 -6.37 -4.64 -3.32
C VAL A 104 -5.86 -3.36 -4.00
N GLY A 105 -5.34 -3.46 -5.22
CA GLY A 105 -4.86 -2.31 -6.00
C GLY A 105 -5.92 -1.23 -6.29
N ASP A 106 -7.20 -1.56 -6.20
CA ASP A 106 -8.33 -0.67 -6.46
C ASP A 106 -8.88 -0.01 -5.19
N LEU A 107 -8.47 -0.48 -4.00
CA LEU A 107 -8.95 0.02 -2.71
C LEU A 107 -8.76 1.54 -2.56
N ASN A 108 -7.70 2.11 -3.13
CA ASN A 108 -7.53 3.57 -3.15
C ASN A 108 -8.66 4.28 -3.90
N GLN A 109 -9.16 3.73 -5.01
CA GLN A 109 -10.26 4.33 -5.77
C GLN A 109 -11.57 4.20 -4.99
N VAL A 110 -11.77 3.05 -4.33
CA VAL A 110 -12.95 2.80 -3.48
C VAL A 110 -13.09 3.91 -2.44
N TRP A 111 -12.06 4.13 -1.62
CA TRP A 111 -12.13 5.15 -0.58
C TRP A 111 -12.05 6.58 -1.12
N ARG A 112 -11.32 6.81 -2.23
CA ARG A 112 -11.22 8.14 -2.86
C ARG A 112 -12.58 8.65 -3.36
N TYR A 113 -13.42 7.76 -3.89
CA TYR A 113 -14.75 8.12 -4.39
C TYR A 113 -15.88 7.84 -3.40
N GLY A 114 -15.56 7.55 -2.14
CA GLY A 114 -16.56 7.33 -1.09
C GLY A 114 -17.37 6.03 -1.24
N ALA A 115 -16.92 5.10 -2.07
CA ALA A 115 -17.55 3.78 -2.15
C ALA A 115 -17.25 2.97 -0.88
N THR A 116 -18.15 2.04 -0.56
CA THR A 116 -18.02 1.15 0.59
C THR A 116 -17.91 -0.29 0.10
N LEU A 117 -17.22 -1.14 0.85
CA LEU A 117 -17.13 -2.58 0.55
C LEU A 117 -18.37 -3.29 1.13
N ALA A 118 -18.91 -4.27 0.39
CA ALA A 118 -20.14 -4.97 0.75
C ALA A 118 -19.93 -6.01 1.86
N THR A 119 -18.76 -6.65 1.91
CA THR A 119 -18.43 -7.72 2.84
C THR A 119 -17.62 -7.22 4.03
N PRO A 120 -17.76 -7.86 5.22
CA PRO A 120 -16.78 -7.70 6.29
C PRO A 120 -15.42 -8.10 5.73
N ASN A 121 -14.59 -7.10 5.44
CA ASN A 121 -13.28 -7.32 4.85
C ASN A 121 -12.23 -6.95 5.89
N ASN A 122 -11.15 -7.72 5.90
CA ASN A 122 -9.97 -7.47 6.69
C ASN A 122 -8.99 -6.51 6.00
N ALA A 123 -9.44 -5.70 5.02
CA ALA A 123 -8.55 -4.84 4.24
C ALA A 123 -7.84 -3.80 5.11
N VAL A 124 -8.54 -3.16 6.04
CA VAL A 124 -7.95 -2.18 6.96
C VAL A 124 -6.95 -2.85 7.92
N PRO A 125 -7.30 -3.91 8.68
CA PRO A 125 -6.33 -4.65 9.50
C PRO A 125 -5.13 -5.18 8.71
N TRP A 126 -5.36 -5.62 7.46
CA TRP A 126 -4.30 -6.08 6.59
C TRP A 126 -3.36 -4.93 6.19
N LEU A 127 -3.89 -3.77 5.81
CA LEU A 127 -3.09 -2.58 5.53
C LEU A 127 -2.28 -2.14 6.76
N GLU A 128 -2.86 -2.19 7.96
CA GLU A 128 -2.13 -1.92 9.21
C GLU A 128 -0.95 -2.87 9.40
N ALA A 129 -1.16 -4.18 9.17
CA ALA A 129 -0.07 -5.16 9.23
C ALA A 129 1.03 -4.91 8.18
N VAL A 130 0.64 -4.53 6.96
CA VAL A 130 1.60 -4.18 5.89
C VAL A 130 2.39 -2.91 6.25
N VAL A 131 1.73 -1.88 6.77
CA VAL A 131 2.41 -0.66 7.24
C VAL A 131 3.36 -0.99 8.38
N ALA A 132 2.92 -1.75 9.39
CA ALA A 132 3.75 -2.15 10.53
C ALA A 132 4.99 -2.94 10.08
N TYR A 133 4.81 -3.90 9.16
CA TYR A 133 5.92 -4.61 8.53
C TYR A 133 6.88 -3.64 7.84
N ALA A 134 6.36 -2.75 7.00
CA ALA A 134 7.19 -1.86 6.22
C ALA A 134 7.99 -0.88 7.09
N LEU A 135 7.36 -0.31 8.12
CA LEU A 135 8.02 0.58 9.06
C LEU A 135 9.07 -0.15 9.91
N LYS A 136 8.89 -1.46 10.18
CA LYS A 136 9.89 -2.28 10.88
C LYS A 136 11.12 -2.54 10.01
N GLU A 137 10.95 -2.94 8.75
CA GLU A 137 12.04 -3.22 7.80
C GLU A 137 12.84 -1.96 7.42
N LEU A 138 12.22 -0.79 7.50
CA LEU A 138 12.85 0.48 7.17
C LEU A 138 13.59 1.14 8.34
N LYS A 139 13.51 0.61 9.57
CA LYS A 139 14.30 1.10 10.70
C LYS A 139 15.79 1.04 10.36
#